data_AF-A0A397E639-F1
#
_entry.id   AF-A0A397E639-F1
#
_cell.length_a   1.000
_cell.length_b   1.000
_cell.length_c   1.000
_cell.angle_alpha   90.00
_cell.angle_beta   90.00
_cell.angle_gamma   90.00
#
_symmetry.space_group_name_H-M   'P 1'
#
loop_
_entity.id
_entity.type
_entity.pdbx_description
1 polymer ?
#
loop_
_entity_poly.entity_id
_entity_poly.type
_entity_poly.pdbx_seq_one_letter_code
_entity_poly.pdbx_strand_id
1 'polypeptide(L)'
;TGNILHTAGWDSVYFRKDFEGDAKDRIRLCEGAIPETVAASLGQRKRWAMGAVQILLMKGDSEVDPDWRPPRVAAPDPKPALNFPRKLFFYDSVFYPFGSIPALCYVFIAIYYLNTGDAPIYTQGNLLLYTFLPLMLSRWMLNLLANRSVDSNDVWRAQQTWFSYSFITALAIGEAIRWRLTGVISAWANTGAGQKTSWTEIPNVLMYFTLIVSEFVALIRFFQYENATSPWNYVSAMFFGFWVMSNLYPMVKMSISTYAGWDHTSATFTANVFGSLLLVGIVVFVQYWQMYFEVNMLHATGQVAAGTGV
;
A
#
# COMPACT_ATOMS: atom_id res chain seq x y z
N THR A 1 -21.26 0.19 18.96
CA THR A 1 -21.19 -0.07 20.43
C THR A 1 -20.19 0.81 21.18
N GLY A 2 -18.88 0.69 20.97
CA GLY A 2 -17.89 1.46 21.76
C GLY A 2 -18.08 2.98 21.70
N ASN A 3 -18.32 3.53 20.50
CA ASN A 3 -18.63 4.96 20.29
C ASN A 3 -19.84 5.43 21.11
N ILE A 4 -20.89 4.61 21.17
CA ILE A 4 -22.14 4.91 21.88
C ILE A 4 -21.88 4.94 23.39
N LEU A 5 -21.14 3.96 23.92
CA LEU A 5 -20.79 3.94 25.34
C LEU A 5 -19.94 5.16 25.73
N HIS A 6 -18.98 5.55 24.89
CA HIS A 6 -18.20 6.77 25.10
C HIS A 6 -19.07 8.04 24.99
N THR A 7 -20.07 8.07 24.13
CA THR A 7 -21.01 9.20 24.06
C THR A 7 -21.90 9.25 25.30
N ALA A 8 -22.20 8.10 25.89
CA ALA A 8 -22.95 7.96 27.15
C ALA A 8 -22.10 8.17 28.43
N GLY A 9 -20.88 8.71 28.32
CA GLY A 9 -20.05 9.09 29.47
C GLY A 9 -19.09 8.01 29.98
N TRP A 10 -19.13 6.79 29.44
CA TRP A 10 -18.18 5.73 29.81
C TRP A 10 -16.76 6.01 29.32
N ASP A 11 -15.79 5.43 30.02
CA ASP A 11 -14.37 5.47 29.66
C ASP A 11 -13.87 4.07 29.28
N SER A 12 -12.95 4.02 28.33
CA SER A 12 -12.18 2.82 27.99
C SER A 12 -10.75 2.94 28.49
N VAL A 13 -10.20 1.82 28.97
CA VAL A 13 -8.77 1.70 29.28
C VAL A 13 -8.16 0.66 28.34
N TYR A 14 -7.05 1.02 27.72
CA TYR A 14 -6.24 0.09 26.93
C TYR A 14 -5.00 -0.29 27.73
N PHE A 15 -4.89 -1.56 28.12
CA PHE A 15 -3.80 -2.07 28.94
C PHE A 15 -2.86 -2.95 28.10
N ARG A 16 -1.59 -2.54 27.97
CA ARG A 16 -0.56 -3.29 27.24
C ARG A 16 0.55 -3.77 28.17
N LYS A 17 0.47 -5.03 28.57
CA LYS A 17 1.49 -5.70 29.40
C LYS A 17 2.62 -6.34 28.58
N ASP A 18 2.52 -6.31 27.26
CA ASP A 18 3.52 -6.85 26.33
C ASP A 18 4.70 -5.88 26.08
N PHE A 19 4.52 -4.60 26.40
CA PHE A 19 5.52 -3.54 26.21
C PHE A 19 5.99 -2.88 27.52
N GLU A 20 5.14 -2.87 28.53
CA GLU A 20 5.40 -2.23 29.83
C GLU A 20 6.00 -3.23 30.83
N GLY A 21 7.10 -2.85 31.49
CA GLY A 21 7.81 -3.67 32.48
C GLY A 21 9.11 -4.32 31.98
N ASP A 22 9.81 -4.99 32.89
CA ASP A 22 11.00 -5.78 32.57
C ASP A 22 10.65 -6.86 31.53
N ALA A 23 11.58 -7.17 30.62
CA ALA A 23 11.34 -8.12 29.54
C ALA A 23 10.85 -9.51 30.02
N LYS A 24 11.24 -9.90 31.25
CA LYS A 24 10.83 -11.14 31.93
C LYS A 24 9.35 -11.17 32.35
N ASP A 25 8.73 -10.01 32.55
CA ASP A 25 7.37 -9.86 33.07
C ASP A 25 6.35 -9.53 31.97
N ARG A 26 6.82 -9.41 30.72
CA ARG A 26 6.00 -9.15 29.54
C ARG A 26 5.17 -10.37 29.20
N ILE A 27 3.85 -10.22 29.26
CA ILE A 27 2.92 -11.31 28.93
C ILE A 27 1.84 -10.81 27.96
N ARG A 28 1.47 -11.69 27.02
CA ARG A 28 0.29 -11.50 26.19
C ARG A 28 -0.90 -12.11 26.92
N LEU A 29 -1.90 -11.28 27.23
CA LEU A 29 -3.09 -11.73 27.97
C LEU A 29 -4.07 -12.52 27.07
N CYS A 30 -3.99 -12.33 25.76
CA CYS A 30 -4.79 -13.06 24.79
C CYS A 30 -3.92 -13.38 23.57
N GLU A 31 -4.04 -14.61 23.07
CA GLU A 31 -3.43 -15.05 21.82
C GLU A 31 -4.54 -15.59 20.92
N GLY A 32 -4.54 -15.15 19.66
CA GLY A 32 -5.55 -15.51 18.68
C GLY A 32 -4.92 -16.05 17.41
N ALA A 33 -5.64 -16.93 16.71
CA ALA A 33 -5.24 -17.41 15.41
C ALA A 33 -5.32 -16.26 14.37
N ILE A 34 -4.28 -16.15 13.55
CA ILE A 34 -4.26 -15.24 12.39
C ILE A 34 -4.68 -16.00 11.13
N PRO A 35 -5.20 -15.30 10.10
CA PRO A 35 -5.48 -15.95 8.81
C PRO A 35 -4.22 -16.59 8.23
N GLU A 36 -4.31 -17.88 7.87
CA GLU A 36 -3.19 -18.64 7.31
C GLU A 36 -3.04 -18.44 5.79
N THR A 37 -4.11 -17.99 5.11
CA THR A 37 -4.11 -17.75 3.66
C THR A 37 -4.30 -16.29 3.31
N VAL A 38 -3.77 -15.91 2.14
CA VAL A 38 -3.93 -14.58 1.56
C VAL A 38 -5.41 -14.25 1.34
N ALA A 39 -6.17 -15.17 0.75
CA ALA A 39 -7.62 -15.06 0.57
C ALA A 39 -8.36 -14.74 1.88
N ALA A 40 -8.06 -15.47 2.96
CA ALA A 40 -8.70 -15.28 4.26
C ALA A 40 -8.34 -13.92 4.87
N SER A 41 -7.08 -13.49 4.74
CA SER A 41 -6.64 -12.16 5.19
C SER A 41 -7.33 -11.03 4.42
N LEU A 42 -7.41 -11.13 3.10
CA LEU A 42 -8.13 -10.16 2.25
C LEU A 42 -9.61 -10.10 2.62
N GLY A 43 -10.27 -11.25 2.81
CA GLY A 43 -11.66 -11.32 3.24
C GLY A 43 -11.88 -10.66 4.60
N GLN A 44 -10.99 -10.89 5.56
CA GLN A 44 -11.05 -10.23 6.87
C GLN A 44 -10.93 -8.71 6.75
N ARG A 45 -9.92 -8.21 6.04
CA ARG A 45 -9.68 -6.77 5.84
C ARG A 45 -10.81 -6.09 5.09
N LYS A 46 -11.40 -6.77 4.10
CA LYS A 46 -12.59 -6.31 3.38
C LYS A 46 -13.75 -6.03 4.34
N ARG A 47 -14.02 -6.95 5.27
CA ARG A 47 -15.10 -6.79 6.26
C ARG A 47 -14.87 -5.61 7.18
N TRP A 48 -13.63 -5.43 7.65
CA TRP A 48 -13.29 -4.29 8.51
C TRP A 48 -13.46 -2.96 7.80
N ALA A 49 -12.97 -2.85 6.56
CA ALA A 49 -13.11 -1.64 5.75
C ALA A 49 -14.58 -1.33 5.43
N MET A 50 -15.35 -2.35 5.03
CA MET A 50 -16.78 -2.20 4.72
C MET A 50 -17.54 -1.75 5.96
N GLY A 51 -17.30 -2.38 7.12
CA GLY A 51 -17.94 -2.00 8.39
C GLY A 51 -17.62 -0.57 8.81
N ALA A 52 -16.36 -0.13 8.68
CA ALA A 52 -15.98 1.25 8.94
C ALA A 52 -16.74 2.24 8.05
N VAL A 53 -16.79 2.00 6.73
CA VAL A 53 -17.50 2.89 5.80
C VAL A 53 -19.01 2.84 6.03
N GLN A 54 -19.59 1.69 6.38
CA GLN A 54 -21.00 1.58 6.75
C GLN A 54 -21.32 2.44 7.97
N ILE A 55 -20.49 2.41 9.01
CA ILE A 55 -20.65 3.27 10.19
C ILE A 55 -20.65 4.75 9.79
N LEU A 56 -19.80 5.15 8.85
CA LEU A 56 -19.77 6.53 8.33
C LEU A 56 -21.06 6.91 7.57
N LEU A 57 -21.64 5.97 6.83
CA LEU A 57 -22.80 6.19 5.96
C LEU A 57 -24.16 5.97 6.67
N MET A 58 -24.16 5.45 7.90
CA MET A 58 -25.34 5.31 8.73
C MET A 58 -25.86 6.69 9.16
N LYS A 59 -27.05 7.07 8.69
CA LYS A 59 -27.79 8.24 9.19
C LYS A 59 -28.62 7.80 10.39
N GLY A 60 -28.25 8.19 11.61
CA GLY A 60 -29.13 8.45 12.77
C GLY A 60 -30.10 7.37 13.29
N ASP A 61 -30.50 6.41 12.47
CA ASP A 61 -31.41 5.32 12.74
C ASP A 61 -30.56 4.13 13.15
N SER A 62 -30.16 4.14 14.43
CA SER A 62 -29.42 3.09 15.11
C SER A 62 -27.99 2.86 14.56
N GLU A 63 -26.99 3.50 15.18
CA GLU A 63 -25.55 3.10 15.14
C GLU A 63 -25.30 1.70 15.74
N VAL A 64 -26.38 0.97 16.01
CA VAL A 64 -26.40 -0.22 16.82
C VAL A 64 -27.16 -1.31 16.11
N ASP A 65 -26.65 -2.53 16.29
CA ASP A 65 -27.32 -3.75 15.91
C ASP A 65 -28.78 -3.69 16.37
N PRO A 66 -29.77 -4.08 15.55
CA PRO A 66 -31.18 -4.20 15.98
C PRO A 66 -31.36 -4.92 17.32
N ASP A 67 -30.46 -5.85 17.65
CA ASP A 67 -30.49 -6.61 18.91
C ASP A 67 -29.76 -5.93 20.08
N TRP A 68 -29.10 -4.80 19.85
CA TRP A 68 -28.36 -4.10 20.88
C TRP A 68 -29.31 -3.45 21.90
N ARG A 69 -29.01 -3.67 23.19
CA ARG A 69 -29.75 -3.07 24.29
C ARG A 69 -28.80 -2.22 25.13
N PRO A 70 -29.23 -1.04 25.60
CA PRO A 70 -28.41 -0.24 26.48
C PRO A 70 -28.13 -1.00 27.79
N PRO A 71 -26.96 -0.79 28.41
CA PRO A 71 -26.66 -1.34 29.72
C PRO A 71 -27.74 -0.96 30.73
N ARG A 72 -28.13 -1.89 31.61
CA ARG A 72 -29.14 -1.65 32.66
C ARG A 72 -28.63 -0.84 33.85
N VAL A 73 -27.39 -0.38 33.80
CA VAL A 73 -26.72 0.37 34.87
C VAL A 73 -26.80 1.88 34.59
N ALA A 74 -26.80 2.69 35.64
CA ALA A 74 -26.80 4.14 35.51
C ALA A 74 -25.59 4.59 34.69
N ALA A 75 -25.83 5.43 33.69
CA ALA A 75 -24.77 6.00 32.88
C ALA A 75 -23.95 7.00 33.72
N PRO A 76 -22.62 7.05 33.56
CA PRO A 76 -21.77 8.06 34.17
C PRO A 76 -22.15 9.47 33.70
N ASP A 77 -21.77 10.48 34.48
CA ASP A 77 -21.99 11.87 34.10
C ASP A 77 -21.32 12.20 32.75
N PRO A 78 -21.98 12.98 31.87
CA PRO A 78 -21.41 13.38 30.60
C PRO A 78 -20.11 14.15 30.77
N LYS A 79 -19.11 13.86 29.93
CA LYS A 79 -17.78 14.50 29.99
C LYS A 79 -17.55 15.41 28.77
N PRO A 80 -18.06 16.66 28.78
CA PRO A 80 -18.04 17.52 27.60
C PRO A 80 -16.63 17.88 27.11
N ALA A 81 -15.65 17.96 28.01
CA ALA A 81 -14.25 18.24 27.67
C ALA A 81 -13.61 17.17 26.76
N LEU A 82 -14.10 15.92 26.81
CA LEU A 82 -13.56 14.82 26.01
C LEU A 82 -14.26 14.66 24.66
N ASN A 83 -15.29 15.47 24.36
CA ASN A 83 -16.08 15.34 23.14
C ASN A 83 -15.24 15.54 21.88
N PHE A 84 -14.32 16.52 21.86
CA PHE A 84 -13.50 16.78 20.68
C PHE A 84 -12.45 15.67 20.44
N PRO A 85 -11.61 15.28 21.42
CA PRO A 85 -10.67 14.18 21.23
C PRO A 85 -11.37 12.87 20.85
N ARG A 86 -12.51 12.54 21.48
CA ARG A 86 -13.29 11.32 21.15
C ARG A 86 -13.76 11.33 19.70
N LYS A 87 -14.27 12.46 19.22
CA LYS A 87 -14.66 12.63 17.81
C LYS A 87 -13.48 12.47 16.86
N LEU A 88 -12.32 13.04 17.20
CA LEU A 88 -11.12 12.91 16.37
C LEU A 88 -10.69 11.44 16.22
N PHE A 89 -10.59 10.70 17.33
CA PHE A 89 -10.24 9.28 17.29
C PHE A 89 -11.28 8.42 16.57
N PHE A 90 -12.57 8.74 16.73
CA PHE A 90 -13.64 8.06 16.01
C PHE A 90 -13.50 8.25 14.50
N TYR A 91 -13.32 9.49 14.04
CA TYR A 91 -13.16 9.78 12.62
C TYR A 91 -11.88 9.16 12.04
N ASP A 92 -10.76 9.20 12.75
CA ASP A 92 -9.53 8.52 12.33
C ASP A 92 -9.76 7.01 12.11
N SER A 93 -10.47 6.36 13.04
CA SER A 93 -10.81 4.93 12.98
C SER A 93 -11.81 4.56 11.88
N VAL A 94 -12.53 5.54 11.33
CA VAL A 94 -13.59 5.33 10.32
C VAL A 94 -13.13 5.76 8.93
N PHE A 95 -12.25 6.75 8.83
CA PHE A 95 -11.74 7.26 7.55
C PHE A 95 -10.54 6.49 6.99
N TYR A 96 -9.86 5.66 7.81
CA TYR A 96 -8.71 4.89 7.34
C TYR A 96 -8.91 4.11 6.02
N PRO A 97 -10.11 3.56 5.68
CA PRO A 97 -10.30 2.83 4.42
C PRO A 97 -10.07 3.72 3.19
N PHE A 98 -10.38 5.02 3.27
CA PHE A 98 -10.18 5.97 2.16
C PHE A 98 -8.70 6.19 1.84
N GLY A 99 -7.79 5.85 2.76
CA GLY A 99 -6.36 5.77 2.48
C GLY A 99 -6.00 4.79 1.36
N SER A 100 -6.89 3.87 0.98
CA SER A 100 -6.68 2.98 -0.17
C SER A 100 -6.70 3.70 -1.52
N ILE A 101 -7.43 4.81 -1.65
CA ILE A 101 -7.55 5.56 -2.91
C ILE A 101 -6.19 6.16 -3.30
N PRO A 102 -5.49 6.92 -2.43
CA PRO A 102 -4.13 7.37 -2.73
C PRO A 102 -3.17 6.25 -3.09
N ALA A 103 -3.22 5.09 -2.42
CA ALA A 103 -2.36 3.95 -2.72
C ALA A 103 -2.56 3.45 -4.16
N LEU A 104 -3.81 3.33 -4.61
CA LEU A 104 -4.11 2.99 -6.00
C LEU A 104 -3.67 4.10 -6.98
N CYS A 105 -3.85 5.37 -6.61
CA CYS A 105 -3.33 6.48 -7.41
C CYS A 105 -1.81 6.39 -7.59
N TYR A 106 -1.04 6.03 -6.55
CA TYR A 106 0.41 5.81 -6.68
C TYR A 106 0.74 4.76 -7.76
N VAL A 107 -0.01 3.65 -7.81
CA VAL A 107 0.17 2.60 -8.83
C VAL A 107 -0.15 3.13 -10.22
N PHE A 108 -1.29 3.80 -10.41
CA PHE A 108 -1.68 4.35 -11.71
C PHE A 108 -0.71 5.43 -12.20
N ILE A 109 -0.27 6.31 -11.30
CA ILE A 109 0.72 7.36 -11.60
C ILE A 109 2.05 6.72 -11.98
N ALA A 110 2.48 5.64 -11.31
CA ALA A 110 3.71 4.95 -11.65
C ALA A 110 3.65 4.34 -13.05
N ILE A 111 2.54 3.65 -13.38
CA ILE A 111 2.32 3.09 -14.72
C ILE A 111 2.30 4.20 -15.78
N TYR A 112 1.57 5.30 -15.53
CA TYR A 112 1.54 6.44 -16.43
C TYR A 112 2.95 7.01 -16.65
N TYR A 113 3.70 7.24 -15.58
CA TYR A 113 5.01 7.87 -15.64
C TYR A 113 6.03 6.98 -16.37
N LEU A 114 6.02 5.68 -16.11
CA LEU A 114 6.89 4.70 -16.80
C LEU A 114 6.61 4.65 -18.30
N ASN A 115 5.34 4.72 -18.72
CA ASN A 115 4.96 4.59 -20.12
C ASN A 115 5.06 5.90 -20.91
N THR A 116 4.99 7.06 -20.26
CA THR A 116 5.02 8.37 -20.94
C THR A 116 6.36 9.08 -20.81
N GLY A 117 7.09 8.88 -19.71
CA GLY A 117 8.25 9.68 -19.35
C GLY A 117 7.89 11.08 -18.82
N ASP A 118 6.61 11.40 -18.70
CA ASP A 118 6.12 12.70 -18.23
C ASP A 118 5.98 12.68 -16.71
N ALA A 119 6.84 13.45 -16.04
CA ALA A 119 6.78 13.60 -14.60
C ALA A 119 5.41 14.16 -14.19
N PRO A 120 4.69 13.54 -13.23
CA PRO A 120 3.39 14.04 -12.77
C PRO A 120 3.45 15.45 -12.19
N ILE A 121 4.65 15.88 -11.78
CA ILE A 121 4.94 17.19 -11.24
C ILE A 121 6.08 17.79 -12.06
N TYR A 122 5.79 18.86 -12.78
CA TYR A 122 6.82 19.67 -13.43
C TYR A 122 7.17 20.86 -12.55
N THR A 123 8.44 20.96 -12.16
CA THR A 123 8.99 22.13 -11.47
C THR A 123 10.23 22.60 -12.21
N GLN A 124 10.31 23.90 -12.49
CA GLN A 124 11.45 24.47 -13.20
C GLN A 124 12.69 24.54 -12.31
N GLY A 125 13.84 24.14 -12.86
CA GLY A 125 15.14 24.24 -12.21
C GLY A 125 15.22 23.47 -10.88
N ASN A 126 15.84 24.08 -9.88
CA ASN A 126 16.13 23.43 -8.59
C ASN A 126 14.98 23.56 -7.57
N LEU A 127 13.81 24.05 -7.96
CA LEU A 127 12.70 24.29 -7.03
C LEU A 127 12.22 23.00 -6.35
N LEU A 128 12.23 21.87 -7.07
CA LEU A 128 11.92 20.56 -6.49
C LEU A 128 12.85 20.26 -5.31
N LEU A 129 14.14 20.57 -5.44
CA LEU A 129 15.14 20.29 -4.42
C LEU A 129 14.85 21.07 -3.13
N TYR A 130 14.36 22.30 -3.22
CA TYR A 130 14.08 23.12 -2.04
C TYR A 130 12.71 22.85 -1.42
N THR A 131 11.79 22.20 -2.14
CA THR A 131 10.42 21.95 -1.67
C THR A 131 10.21 20.49 -1.29
N PHE A 132 10.53 19.57 -2.21
CA PHE A 132 10.34 18.14 -2.02
C PHE A 132 11.31 17.54 -1.02
N LEU A 133 12.61 17.86 -1.10
CA LEU A 133 13.61 17.24 -0.25
C LEU A 133 13.40 17.56 1.25
N PRO A 134 13.21 18.83 1.67
CA PRO A 134 12.97 19.11 3.09
C PRO A 134 11.68 18.45 3.60
N LEU A 135 10.61 18.46 2.80
CA LEU A 135 9.36 17.81 3.16
C LEU A 135 9.53 16.30 3.39
N MET A 136 10.24 15.61 2.49
CA MET A 136 10.49 14.17 2.62
C MET A 136 11.40 13.85 3.80
N LEU A 137 12.42 14.66 4.05
CA LEU A 137 13.30 14.50 5.22
C LEU A 137 12.53 14.73 6.52
N SER A 138 11.70 15.77 6.61
CA SER A 138 10.85 16.03 7.78
C SER A 138 9.87 14.88 8.01
N ARG A 139 9.22 14.38 6.95
CA ARG A 139 8.30 13.24 7.05
C ARG A 139 9.00 11.99 7.56
N TRP A 140 10.18 11.68 7.04
CA TRP A 140 10.97 10.53 7.48
C TRP A 140 11.39 10.67 8.95
N MET A 141 11.87 11.86 9.34
CA MET A 141 12.33 12.09 10.71
C MET A 141 11.17 12.06 11.73
N LEU A 142 10.01 12.60 11.37
CA LEU A 142 8.80 12.49 12.18
C LEU A 142 8.33 11.04 12.32
N ASN A 143 8.43 10.24 11.25
CA ASN A 143 8.09 8.82 11.31
C ASN A 143 9.01 8.05 12.26
N LEU A 144 10.32 8.32 12.21
CA LEU A 144 11.30 7.74 13.15
C LEU A 144 11.03 8.15 14.60
N LEU A 145 10.69 9.41 14.84
CA LEU A 145 10.38 9.90 16.19
C LEU A 145 9.09 9.28 16.74
N ALA A 146 8.04 9.18 15.91
CA ALA A 146 6.76 8.61 16.29
C ALA A 146 6.85 7.10 16.55
N ASN A 147 7.64 6.39 15.76
CA ASN A 147 7.77 4.92 15.82
C ASN A 147 9.06 4.45 16.48
N ARG A 148 9.71 5.28 17.32
CA ARG A 148 11.01 4.97 17.93
C ARG A 148 11.08 3.64 18.70
N SER A 149 9.95 3.15 19.19
CA SER A 149 9.84 1.93 19.98
C SER A 149 9.47 0.70 19.14
N VAL A 150 9.25 0.88 17.83
CA VAL A 150 8.82 -0.15 16.90
C VAL A 150 9.99 -0.49 15.99
N ASP A 151 10.16 -1.78 15.64
CA ASP A 151 11.21 -2.18 14.71
C ASP A 151 11.00 -1.51 13.34
N SER A 152 12.08 -1.03 12.72
CA SER A 152 12.03 -0.35 11.43
C SER A 152 11.49 -1.26 10.32
N ASN A 153 11.74 -2.57 10.42
CA ASN A 153 11.17 -3.55 9.50
C ASN A 153 9.65 -3.59 9.57
N ASP A 154 9.08 -3.45 10.77
CA ASP A 154 7.62 -3.48 10.96
C ASP A 154 6.96 -2.18 10.46
N VAL A 155 7.64 -1.04 10.59
CA VAL A 155 7.21 0.22 9.96
C VAL A 155 7.16 0.09 8.44
N TRP A 156 8.19 -0.48 7.83
CA TRP A 156 8.20 -0.73 6.39
C TRP A 156 7.10 -1.73 5.97
N ARG A 157 6.94 -2.82 6.72
CA ARG A 157 5.85 -3.81 6.47
C ARG A 157 4.46 -3.20 6.59
N ALA A 158 4.26 -2.20 7.44
CA ALA A 158 3.00 -1.46 7.51
C ALA A 158 2.71 -0.69 6.21
N GLN A 159 3.74 -0.13 5.57
CA GLN A 159 3.62 0.50 4.26
C GLN A 159 3.31 -0.53 3.16
N GLN A 160 3.98 -1.67 3.17
CA GLN A 160 3.71 -2.78 2.24
C GLN A 160 2.27 -3.29 2.40
N THR A 161 1.81 -3.42 3.64
CA THR A 161 0.44 -3.78 4.02
C THR A 161 -0.57 -2.78 3.44
N TRP A 162 -0.29 -1.48 3.55
CA TRP A 162 -1.17 -0.43 3.02
C TRP A 162 -1.35 -0.55 1.50
N PHE A 163 -0.28 -0.78 0.73
CA PHE A 163 -0.38 -1.03 -0.70
C PHE A 163 -1.10 -2.36 -1.02
N SER A 164 -0.76 -3.43 -0.30
CA SER A 164 -1.27 -4.78 -0.55
C SER A 164 -2.78 -4.91 -0.33
N TYR A 165 -3.33 -4.21 0.65
CA TYR A 165 -4.77 -4.22 0.95
C TYR A 165 -5.54 -3.07 0.27
N SER A 166 -4.88 -2.22 -0.53
CA SER A 166 -5.51 -1.05 -1.14
C SER A 166 -6.69 -1.42 -2.03
N PHE A 167 -6.52 -2.35 -2.97
CA PHE A 167 -7.57 -2.75 -3.90
C PHE A 167 -8.81 -3.33 -3.18
N ILE A 168 -8.60 -4.25 -2.23
CA ILE A 168 -9.72 -4.87 -1.50
C ILE A 168 -10.46 -3.86 -0.61
N THR A 169 -9.74 -2.90 -0.06
CA THR A 169 -10.30 -1.81 0.74
C THR A 169 -11.11 -0.85 -0.14
N ALA A 170 -10.63 -0.53 -1.34
CA ALA A 170 -11.36 0.29 -2.31
C ALA A 170 -12.66 -0.40 -2.78
N LEU A 171 -12.61 -1.72 -3.03
CA LEU A 171 -13.82 -2.51 -3.30
C LEU A 171 -14.81 -2.46 -2.12
N ALA A 172 -14.31 -2.54 -0.89
CA ALA A 172 -15.16 -2.45 0.30
C ALA A 172 -15.87 -1.08 0.42
N ILE A 173 -15.19 0.01 0.05
CA ILE A 173 -15.81 1.34 -0.04
C ILE A 173 -16.96 1.32 -1.08
N GLY A 174 -16.70 0.78 -2.28
CA GLY A 174 -17.71 0.68 -3.34
C GLY A 174 -18.92 -0.16 -2.93
N GLU A 175 -18.70 -1.29 -2.26
CA GLU A 175 -19.78 -2.14 -1.74
C GLU A 175 -20.57 -1.47 -0.60
N ALA A 176 -19.91 -0.72 0.28
CA ALA A 176 -20.59 0.04 1.33
C ALA A 176 -21.44 1.18 0.74
N ILE A 177 -20.96 1.86 -0.30
CA ILE A 177 -21.74 2.88 -1.03
C ILE A 177 -22.92 2.21 -1.74
N ARG A 178 -22.70 1.07 -2.42
CA ARG A 178 -23.79 0.30 -3.05
C ARG A 178 -24.85 -0.08 -2.04
N TRP A 179 -24.46 -0.63 -0.89
CA TRP A 179 -25.36 -0.94 0.21
C TRP A 179 -26.20 0.27 0.61
N ARG A 180 -25.56 1.44 0.73
CA ARG A 180 -26.26 2.68 1.08
C ARG A 180 -27.29 3.09 0.03
N LEU A 181 -27.02 2.85 -1.25
CA LEU A 181 -27.91 3.22 -2.35
C LEU A 181 -29.04 2.21 -2.57
N THR A 182 -28.79 0.90 -2.39
CA THR A 182 -29.75 -0.16 -2.72
C THR A 182 -30.46 -0.76 -1.51
N GLY A 183 -29.97 -0.52 -0.29
CA GLY A 183 -30.49 -1.14 0.94
C GLY A 183 -30.22 -2.65 1.05
N VAL A 184 -29.57 -3.26 0.05
CA VAL A 184 -29.24 -4.69 0.03
C VAL A 184 -27.91 -4.89 0.75
N ILE A 185 -27.94 -5.59 1.87
CA ILE A 185 -26.73 -6.00 2.59
C ILE A 185 -26.07 -7.12 1.78
N SER A 186 -24.84 -6.90 1.31
CA SER A 186 -24.02 -7.98 0.77
C SER A 186 -23.85 -9.04 1.87
N ALA A 187 -24.37 -10.24 1.63
CA ALA A 187 -24.26 -11.33 2.59
C ALA A 187 -22.77 -11.58 2.90
N TRP A 188 -22.45 -11.58 4.19
CA TRP A 188 -21.11 -11.88 4.64
C TRP A 188 -20.84 -13.36 4.37
N ALA A 189 -20.00 -13.66 3.37
CA ALA A 189 -19.47 -15.00 3.23
C ALA A 189 -18.70 -15.31 4.52
N ASN A 190 -19.21 -16.26 5.29
CA ASN A 190 -18.59 -16.66 6.54
C ASN A 190 -17.16 -17.11 6.22
N THR A 191 -16.17 -16.56 6.92
CA THR A 191 -14.78 -17.06 6.85
C THR A 191 -14.76 -18.45 7.46
N GLY A 192 -15.11 -19.45 6.66
CA GLY A 192 -15.19 -20.84 7.04
C GLY A 192 -15.13 -21.69 5.77
N ALA A 193 -14.04 -22.46 5.67
CA ALA A 193 -13.76 -23.49 4.68
C ALA A 193 -13.59 -23.06 3.21
N GLY A 194 -12.37 -23.20 2.70
CA GLY A 194 -12.21 -24.05 1.52
C GLY A 194 -11.63 -23.46 0.23
N GLN A 195 -11.31 -22.17 0.14
CA GLN A 195 -10.55 -21.68 -1.02
C GLN A 195 -9.16 -21.21 -0.63
N LYS A 196 -8.15 -21.96 -1.07
CA LYS A 196 -6.74 -21.57 -0.98
C LYS A 196 -6.49 -20.26 -1.74
N THR A 197 -7.22 -20.03 -2.82
CA THR A 197 -7.06 -18.90 -3.74
C THR A 197 -8.36 -18.09 -3.85
N SER A 198 -8.26 -16.78 -4.05
CA SER A 198 -9.43 -15.92 -4.27
C SER A 198 -9.25 -15.01 -5.47
N TRP A 199 -10.33 -14.77 -6.22
CA TRP A 199 -10.39 -13.74 -7.28
C TRP A 199 -9.97 -12.35 -6.80
N THR A 200 -10.02 -12.09 -5.49
CA THR A 200 -9.58 -10.84 -4.87
C THR A 200 -8.06 -10.66 -4.83
N GLU A 201 -7.28 -11.72 -5.07
CA GLU A 201 -5.80 -11.67 -5.11
C GLU A 201 -5.27 -11.23 -6.48
N ILE A 202 -5.98 -11.58 -7.55
CA ILE A 202 -5.59 -11.35 -8.95
C ILE A 202 -5.27 -9.87 -9.24
N PRO A 203 -6.02 -8.88 -8.74
CA PRO A 203 -5.74 -7.48 -9.04
C PRO A 203 -4.35 -7.01 -8.58
N ASN A 204 -3.87 -7.47 -7.42
CA ASN A 204 -2.51 -7.16 -6.96
C ASN A 204 -1.45 -7.75 -7.88
N VAL A 205 -1.69 -8.99 -8.35
CA VAL A 205 -0.81 -9.69 -9.29
C VAL A 205 -0.79 -8.95 -10.64
N LEU A 206 -1.96 -8.57 -11.17
CA LEU A 206 -2.07 -7.81 -12.42
C LEU A 206 -1.39 -6.44 -12.33
N MET A 207 -1.60 -5.69 -11.25
CA MET A 207 -0.93 -4.39 -11.03
C MET A 207 0.59 -4.56 -11.04
N TYR A 208 1.11 -5.60 -10.38
CA TYR A 208 2.54 -5.87 -10.33
C TYR A 208 3.12 -6.27 -11.69
N PHE A 209 2.47 -7.16 -12.46
CA PHE A 209 2.91 -7.49 -13.81
C PHE A 209 2.82 -6.32 -14.78
N THR A 210 1.79 -5.47 -14.64
CA THR A 210 1.69 -4.24 -15.44
C THR A 210 2.85 -3.29 -15.16
N LEU A 211 3.26 -3.16 -13.89
CA LEU A 211 4.45 -2.40 -13.52
C LEU A 211 5.71 -3.01 -14.13
N ILE A 212 5.90 -4.34 -14.07
CA ILE A 212 7.05 -5.01 -14.71
C ILE A 212 7.13 -4.69 -16.20
N VAL A 213 6.02 -4.84 -16.93
CA VAL A 213 5.99 -4.53 -18.37
C VAL A 213 6.31 -3.06 -18.61
N SER A 214 5.76 -2.17 -17.77
CA SER A 214 6.02 -0.73 -17.86
C SER A 214 7.48 -0.37 -17.56
N GLU A 215 8.15 -1.08 -16.65
CA GLU A 215 9.59 -0.94 -16.40
C GLU A 215 10.42 -1.29 -17.65
N PHE A 216 10.09 -2.38 -18.33
CA PHE A 216 10.76 -2.73 -19.59
C PHE A 216 10.50 -1.71 -20.69
N VAL A 217 9.27 -1.17 -20.79
CA VAL A 217 8.95 -0.10 -21.74
C VAL A 217 9.77 1.16 -21.42
N ALA A 218 9.83 1.58 -20.16
CA ALA A 218 10.62 2.73 -19.72
C ALA A 218 12.11 2.53 -20.02
N LEU A 219 12.63 1.32 -19.79
CA LEU A 219 14.01 0.96 -20.09
C LEU A 219 14.32 1.01 -21.59
N ILE A 220 13.45 0.46 -22.43
CA ILE A 220 13.61 0.52 -23.90
C ILE A 220 13.59 1.98 -24.38
N ARG A 221 12.65 2.79 -23.88
CA ARG A 221 12.54 4.21 -24.23
C ARG A 221 13.74 5.04 -23.74
N PHE A 222 14.32 4.66 -22.60
CA PHE A 222 15.57 5.25 -22.12
C PHE A 222 16.72 5.02 -23.12
N PHE A 223 16.80 3.83 -23.74
CA PHE A 223 17.83 3.52 -24.74
C PHE A 223 17.55 4.10 -26.14
N GLN A 224 16.29 4.17 -26.57
CA GLN A 224 15.89 4.54 -27.93
C GLN A 224 16.01 6.03 -28.29
N TYR A 225 16.29 6.91 -27.32
CA TYR A 225 16.78 8.27 -27.51
C TYR A 225 16.17 9.10 -28.67
N GLU A 226 15.06 9.82 -28.43
CA GLU A 226 14.53 10.81 -29.40
C GLU A 226 14.84 12.28 -29.05
N ASN A 227 15.24 12.62 -27.82
CA ASN A 227 15.55 14.01 -27.42
C ASN A 227 16.59 14.09 -26.28
N ALA A 228 17.59 14.96 -26.45
CA ALA A 228 18.82 14.98 -25.65
C ALA A 228 18.68 15.43 -24.17
N THR A 229 17.52 15.92 -23.76
CA THR A 229 17.31 16.54 -22.44
C THR A 229 16.36 15.78 -21.51
N SER A 230 15.62 14.78 -22.01
CA SER A 230 14.60 14.04 -21.24
C SER A 230 14.88 12.57 -20.85
N PRO A 231 16.01 11.88 -21.17
CA PRO A 231 16.17 10.47 -20.82
C PRO A 231 16.14 10.22 -19.30
N TRP A 232 16.65 11.18 -18.54
CA TRP A 232 16.74 11.11 -17.08
C TRP A 232 15.38 11.06 -16.38
N ASN A 233 14.31 11.52 -17.03
CA ASN A 233 12.96 11.39 -16.52
C ASN A 233 12.56 9.91 -16.40
N TYR A 234 12.92 9.09 -17.39
CA TYR A 234 12.69 7.64 -17.34
C TYR A 234 13.43 6.97 -16.18
N VAL A 235 14.66 7.40 -15.87
CA VAL A 235 15.40 6.88 -14.71
C VAL A 235 14.63 7.15 -13.42
N SER A 236 14.15 8.38 -13.22
CA SER A 236 13.34 8.70 -12.04
C SER A 236 11.99 7.97 -12.01
N ALA A 237 11.37 7.74 -13.18
CA ALA A 237 10.15 6.94 -13.31
C ALA A 237 10.38 5.48 -12.89
N MET A 238 11.50 4.88 -13.32
CA MET A 238 11.91 3.53 -12.92
C MET A 238 12.15 3.43 -11.42
N PHE A 239 12.82 4.40 -10.79
CA PHE A 239 12.97 4.39 -9.33
C PHE A 239 11.63 4.46 -8.58
N PHE A 240 10.71 5.27 -9.08
CA PHE A 240 9.37 5.36 -8.50
C PHE A 240 8.57 4.07 -8.73
N GLY A 241 8.66 3.46 -9.91
CA GLY A 241 8.07 2.17 -10.24
C GLY A 241 8.61 1.05 -9.37
N PHE A 242 9.93 0.93 -9.22
CA PHE A 242 10.58 -0.01 -8.29
C PHE A 242 10.12 0.19 -6.85
N TRP A 243 9.97 1.43 -6.40
CA TRP A 243 9.45 1.71 -5.05
C TRP A 243 8.03 1.18 -4.88
N VAL A 244 7.12 1.42 -5.84
CA VAL A 244 5.75 0.86 -5.81
C VAL A 244 5.78 -0.68 -5.86
N MET A 245 6.60 -1.26 -6.74
CA MET A 245 6.76 -2.71 -6.86
C MET A 245 7.27 -3.33 -5.55
N SER A 246 8.23 -2.71 -4.87
CA SER A 246 8.77 -3.20 -3.59
C SER A 246 7.71 -3.24 -2.47
N ASN A 247 6.70 -2.38 -2.56
CA ASN A 247 5.59 -2.34 -1.63
C ASN A 247 4.52 -3.40 -1.93
N LEU A 248 4.30 -3.74 -3.20
CA LEU A 248 3.36 -4.79 -3.62
C LEU A 248 3.95 -6.22 -3.57
N TYR A 249 5.27 -6.34 -3.67
CA TYR A 249 5.97 -7.60 -3.86
C TYR A 249 5.63 -8.70 -2.82
N PRO A 250 5.61 -8.44 -1.50
CA PRO A 250 5.35 -9.51 -0.53
C PRO A 250 4.00 -10.20 -0.73
N MET A 251 2.96 -9.42 -1.04
CA MET A 251 1.61 -9.91 -1.29
C MET A 251 1.53 -10.70 -2.60
N VAL A 252 2.16 -10.19 -3.66
CA VAL A 252 2.20 -10.84 -4.97
C VAL A 252 2.95 -12.17 -4.91
N LYS A 253 4.10 -12.19 -4.22
CA LYS A 253 4.87 -13.41 -3.95
C LYS A 253 4.00 -14.48 -3.29
N MET A 254 3.28 -14.11 -2.22
CA MET A 254 2.42 -15.05 -1.50
C MET A 254 1.21 -15.49 -2.33
N SER A 255 0.64 -14.60 -3.14
CA SER A 255 -0.46 -14.95 -4.03
C SER A 255 0.02 -15.97 -5.08
N ILE A 256 1.14 -15.69 -5.76
CA ILE A 256 1.72 -16.58 -6.78
C ILE A 256 2.07 -17.95 -6.17
N SER A 257 2.72 -18.01 -5.01
CA SER A 257 3.05 -19.30 -4.38
C SER A 257 1.79 -20.10 -4.03
N THR A 258 0.74 -19.43 -3.57
CA THR A 258 -0.56 -20.05 -3.27
C THR A 258 -1.24 -20.59 -4.54
N TYR A 259 -1.21 -19.85 -5.64
CA TYR A 259 -1.75 -20.29 -6.93
C TYR A 259 -0.94 -21.43 -7.57
N ALA A 260 0.39 -21.39 -7.43
CA ALA A 260 1.29 -22.40 -7.98
C ALA A 260 1.40 -23.67 -7.10
N GLY A 261 0.81 -23.66 -5.90
CA GLY A 261 0.93 -24.75 -4.93
C GLY A 261 2.34 -24.92 -4.37
N TRP A 262 3.17 -23.88 -4.43
CA TRP A 262 4.54 -23.90 -3.93
C TRP A 262 4.59 -23.66 -2.42
N ASP A 263 5.63 -24.17 -1.77
CA ASP A 263 5.88 -23.80 -0.38
C ASP A 263 6.16 -22.29 -0.26
N HIS A 264 5.75 -21.69 0.85
CA HIS A 264 5.86 -20.24 1.07
C HIS A 264 7.32 -19.76 1.08
N THR A 265 8.27 -20.69 1.25
CA THR A 265 9.71 -20.42 1.16
C THR A 265 10.27 -20.58 -0.26
N SER A 266 9.61 -21.30 -1.16
CA SER A 266 10.16 -21.66 -2.48
C SER A 266 10.37 -20.48 -3.42
N ALA A 267 9.54 -19.44 -3.33
CA ALA A 267 9.71 -18.19 -4.08
C ALA A 267 10.67 -17.19 -3.40
N THR A 268 11.39 -17.62 -2.35
CA THR A 268 12.41 -16.78 -1.71
C THR A 268 13.67 -16.89 -2.52
N PHE A 269 13.93 -15.89 -3.37
CA PHE A 269 15.23 -15.76 -4.02
C PHE A 269 16.33 -15.82 -2.96
N THR A 270 17.21 -16.81 -3.07
CA THR A 270 18.42 -16.87 -2.27
C THR A 270 19.30 -15.68 -2.68
N ALA A 271 19.75 -14.91 -1.70
CA ALA A 271 20.45 -13.64 -1.94
C ALA A 271 21.65 -13.77 -2.90
N ASN A 272 22.27 -14.95 -2.94
CA ASN A 272 23.40 -15.24 -3.82
C ASN A 272 23.00 -15.24 -5.31
N VAL A 273 21.88 -15.87 -5.67
CA VAL A 273 21.40 -15.93 -7.07
C VAL A 273 20.94 -14.55 -7.54
N PHE A 274 20.25 -13.79 -6.68
CA PHE A 274 19.85 -12.42 -7.00
C PHE A 274 21.05 -11.50 -7.18
N GLY A 275 22.06 -11.61 -6.30
CA GLY A 275 23.31 -10.84 -6.41
C GLY A 275 24.05 -11.12 -7.72
N SER A 276 24.16 -12.39 -8.13
CA SER A 276 24.78 -12.77 -9.40
C SER A 276 24.00 -12.29 -10.63
N LEU A 277 22.67 -12.43 -10.62
CA LEU A 277 21.82 -11.96 -11.72
C LEU A 277 21.84 -10.43 -11.84
N LEU A 278 21.88 -9.72 -10.72
CA LEU A 278 21.98 -8.26 -10.69
C LEU A 278 23.31 -7.78 -11.27
N LEU A 279 24.43 -8.46 -10.95
CA LEU A 279 25.73 -8.14 -11.53
C LEU A 279 25.74 -8.34 -13.05
N VAL A 280 25.22 -9.48 -13.54
CA VAL A 280 25.07 -9.72 -14.98
C VAL A 280 24.17 -8.66 -15.63
N GLY A 281 23.05 -8.34 -14.99
CA GLY A 281 22.11 -7.32 -15.45
C GLY A 281 22.74 -5.94 -15.58
N ILE A 282 23.54 -5.50 -14.59
CA ILE A 282 24.25 -4.22 -14.63
C ILE A 282 25.28 -4.20 -15.75
N VAL A 283 26.07 -5.26 -15.91
CA VAL A 283 27.09 -5.32 -16.97
C VAL A 283 26.43 -5.25 -18.35
N VAL A 284 25.37 -6.02 -18.59
CA VAL A 284 24.61 -5.98 -19.83
C VAL A 284 23.99 -4.60 -20.04
N PHE A 285 23.38 -4.01 -19.01
CA PHE A 285 22.80 -2.66 -19.06
C PHE A 285 23.84 -1.60 -19.47
N VAL A 286 25.01 -1.59 -18.83
CA VAL A 286 26.08 -0.62 -19.14
C VAL A 286 26.58 -0.82 -20.56
N GLN A 287 26.78 -2.06 -21.01
CA GLN A 287 27.26 -2.34 -22.36
C GLN A 287 26.27 -1.86 -23.43
N TYR A 288 24.97 -2.18 -23.26
CA TYR A 288 23.93 -1.71 -24.17
C TYR A 288 23.80 -0.18 -24.11
N TRP A 289 23.89 0.43 -22.93
CA TRP A 289 23.87 1.88 -22.79
C TRP A 289 25.01 2.55 -23.56
N GLN A 290 26.23 2.06 -23.42
CA GLN A 290 27.40 2.58 -24.13
C GLN A 290 27.23 2.46 -25.65
N MET A 291 26.77 1.31 -26.14
CA MET A 291 26.52 1.09 -27.56
C MET A 291 25.52 2.12 -28.13
N TYR A 292 24.36 2.28 -27.48
CA TYR A 292 23.36 3.27 -27.93
C TYR A 292 23.85 4.71 -27.75
N PHE A 293 24.57 5.02 -26.68
CA PHE A 293 25.13 6.34 -26.44
C PHE A 293 26.13 6.73 -27.53
N GLU A 294 27.03 5.83 -27.93
CA GLU A 294 27.99 6.04 -29.01
C GLU A 294 27.28 6.28 -30.35
N VAL A 295 26.30 5.46 -30.71
CA VAL A 295 25.51 5.63 -31.93
C VAL A 295 24.76 6.96 -31.94
N ASN A 296 24.13 7.32 -30.82
CA ASN A 296 23.39 8.58 -30.70
C ASN A 296 24.32 9.80 -30.75
N MET A 297 25.53 9.71 -30.17
CA MET A 297 26.55 10.74 -30.25
C MET A 297 27.06 10.92 -31.69
N LEU A 298 27.20 9.84 -32.45
CA LEU A 298 27.59 9.89 -33.86
C LEU A 298 26.51 10.54 -34.74
N HIS A 299 25.23 10.30 -34.45
CA HIS A 299 24.12 11.03 -35.10
C HIS A 299 24.10 12.50 -34.70
N ALA A 300 24.30 12.82 -33.42
CA ALA A 300 24.31 14.20 -32.92
C ALA A 300 25.48 15.04 -33.47
N THR A 301 26.63 14.40 -33.75
CA THR A 301 27.80 15.04 -34.36
C THR A 301 27.74 15.05 -35.90
N GLY A 302 26.68 14.52 -36.51
CA GLY A 302 26.48 14.50 -37.96
C GLY A 302 27.40 13.56 -38.72
N GLN A 303 28.07 12.63 -38.02
CA GLN A 303 29.03 11.69 -38.60
C GLN A 303 28.35 10.45 -39.20
N VAL A 304 27.07 10.22 -38.91
CA VAL A 304 26.27 9.10 -39.44
C VAL A 304 24.90 9.63 -39.91
N ALA A 305 24.53 9.31 -41.15
CA ALA A 305 23.26 9.73 -41.75
C ALA A 305 22.07 9.16 -40.96
N ALA A 306 21.05 9.98 -40.71
CA ALA A 306 19.81 9.54 -40.07
C ALA A 306 19.18 8.39 -40.88
N GLY A 307 19.17 7.17 -40.32
CA GLY A 307 18.48 6.02 -40.92
C GLY A 307 19.30 4.76 -41.18
N THR A 308 20.61 4.72 -40.94
CA THR A 308 21.35 3.45 -40.93
C THR A 308 21.30 2.82 -39.55
N GLY A 309 20.17 2.17 -39.25
CA GLY A 309 19.98 1.38 -38.03
C GLY A 309 20.77 0.08 -38.05
N VAL A 310 21.28 -0.30 -36.87
CA VAL A 310 21.44 -1.70 -36.46
C VAL A 310 20.11 -2.15 -35.87
#